data_AF-A0A1V5NUP3-F1
#
_entry.id   AF-A0A1V5NUP3-F1
#
_cell.length_a   1.000
_cell.length_b   1.000
_cell.length_c   1.000
_cell.angle_alpha   90.00
_cell.angle_beta   90.00
_cell.angle_gamma   90.00
#
_symmetry.space_group_name_H-M   'P 1'
#
loop_
_entity.id
_entity.type
_entity.pdbx_description
1 polymer ?
#
loop_
_entity_poly.entity_id
_entity_poly.type
_entity_poly.pdbx_seq_one_letter_code
_entity_poly.pdbx_strand_id
1 'polypeptide(L)' 'MARIIARTYGEQSFKESDKDRELGDEMADVLFVLICLANQTGVNLSDALAKNLAKKTMRDQDRHAGNDKLK' A
#
# COMPACT_ATOMS: atom_id res chain seq x y z
N MET A 1 5.66 -8.27 -4.82
CA MET A 1 4.32 -7.64 -4.71
C MET A 1 3.59 -7.42 -6.05
N ALA A 2 4.09 -6.58 -6.97
CA ALA A 2 3.36 -6.20 -8.19
C ALA A 2 2.91 -7.41 -9.05
N ARG A 3 3.76 -8.44 -9.15
CA ARG A 3 3.45 -9.71 -9.82
C ARG A 3 2.33 -10.52 -9.14
N ILE A 4 2.29 -10.53 -7.81
CA ILE A 4 1.25 -11.25 -7.04
C ILE A 4 -0.09 -10.51 -7.20
N ILE A 5 -0.09 -9.18 -7.13
CA ILE A 5 -1.29 -8.36 -7.37
C ILE A 5 -1.81 -8.56 -8.80
N ALA A 6 -0.93 -8.52 -9.82
CA ALA A 6 -1.32 -8.72 -11.21
C ALA A 6 -1.89 -10.10 -11.53
N ARG A 7 -1.53 -11.13 -10.75
CA ARG A 7 -2.08 -12.50 -10.88
C ARG A 7 -3.34 -12.71 -10.06
N THR A 8 -3.38 -12.13 -8.86
CA THR A 8 -4.50 -12.30 -7.91
C THR A 8 -5.68 -11.43 -8.25
N TYR A 9 -5.43 -10.21 -8.73
CA TYR A 9 -6.45 -9.20 -9.00
C TYR A 9 -6.39 -8.67 -10.45
N GLY A 10 -5.57 -9.30 -11.30
CA GLY A 10 -5.43 -8.96 -12.72
C GLY A 10 -5.50 -10.21 -13.61
N GLU A 11 -5.17 -10.07 -14.88
CA GLU A 11 -5.42 -11.11 -15.90
C GLU A 11 -4.30 -12.16 -16.02
N GLN A 12 -3.25 -12.06 -15.20
CA GLN A 12 -2.07 -12.92 -15.35
C GLN A 12 -2.29 -14.31 -14.73
N SER A 13 -1.98 -15.37 -15.48
CA SER A 13 -2.13 -16.76 -15.01
C SER A 13 -1.27 -17.07 -13.78
N PHE A 14 -1.86 -17.83 -12.84
CA PHE A 14 -1.16 -18.37 -11.68
C PHE A 14 -0.19 -19.50 -12.08
N LYS A 15 0.94 -19.59 -11.35
CA LYS A 15 1.87 -20.72 -11.40
C LYS A 15 1.86 -21.43 -10.06
N GLU A 16 2.06 -22.74 -10.09
CA GLU A 16 2.00 -23.60 -8.90
C GLU A 16 3.05 -23.23 -7.84
N SER A 17 4.22 -22.73 -8.28
CA SER A 17 5.29 -22.21 -7.44
C SER A 17 4.96 -20.92 -6.68
N ASP A 18 3.81 -20.29 -6.95
CA ASP A 18 3.38 -19.07 -6.27
C ASP A 18 2.32 -19.35 -5.17
N LYS A 19 1.92 -20.61 -4.95
CA LYS A 19 0.91 -21.00 -3.94
C LYS A 19 1.31 -20.65 -2.50
N ASP A 20 2.60 -20.63 -2.21
CA ASP A 20 3.13 -20.36 -0.86
C ASP A 20 3.64 -18.93 -0.67
N ARG A 21 3.44 -18.03 -1.67
CA ARG A 21 3.83 -16.62 -1.53
C ARG A 21 2.68 -15.79 -0.99
N GLU A 22 2.76 -15.42 0.27
CA GLU A 22 1.79 -14.54 0.88
C GLU A 22 2.01 -13.08 0.44
N LEU A 23 0.94 -12.43 -0.05
CA LEU A 23 1.00 -11.02 -0.42
C LEU A 23 1.39 -10.12 0.76
N GLY A 24 1.05 -10.54 1.98
CA GLY A 24 1.40 -9.86 3.23
C GLY A 24 2.91 -9.75 3.43
N ASP A 25 3.66 -10.83 3.20
CA ASP A 25 5.11 -10.83 3.35
C ASP A 25 5.79 -9.86 2.37
N GLU A 26 5.33 -9.86 1.12
CA GLU A 26 5.86 -8.94 0.10
C GLU A 26 5.48 -7.48 0.37
N MET A 27 4.39 -7.22 1.12
CA MET A 27 4.05 -5.89 1.65
C MET A 27 4.93 -5.50 2.83
N ALA A 28 5.25 -6.44 3.72
CA ALA A 28 6.15 -6.22 4.83
C ALA A 28 7.57 -5.87 4.33
N ASP A 29 8.08 -6.55 3.30
CA ASP A 29 9.38 -6.25 2.70
C ASP A 29 9.48 -4.82 2.16
N VAL A 30 8.44 -4.37 1.44
CA VAL A 30 8.40 -2.99 0.92
C VAL A 30 8.33 -1.97 2.07
N LEU A 31 7.54 -2.25 3.10
CA LEU A 31 7.47 -1.40 4.28
C LEU A 31 8.82 -1.33 5.00
N PHE A 32 9.52 -2.46 5.15
CA PHE A 32 10.84 -2.53 5.77
C PHE A 32 11.87 -1.68 5.02
N VAL A 33 11.96 -1.83 3.69
CA VAL A 33 12.86 -1.01 2.87
C VAL A 33 12.53 0.48 3.00
N LEU A 34 11.24 0.85 3.03
CA LEU A 34 10.82 2.24 3.22
C LEU A 34 11.25 2.79 4.58
N ILE A 35 11.14 1.99 5.66
CA ILE A 35 11.61 2.34 6.99
C ILE A 35 13.13 2.56 6.98
N CYS A 36 13.90 1.66 6.34
CA CYS A 36 15.35 1.81 6.20
C CYS A 36 15.72 3.11 5.48
N LEU A 37 15.05 3.43 4.39
CA LEU A 37 15.29 4.68 3.65
C LEU A 37 14.97 5.91 4.49
N ALA A 38 13.87 5.89 5.25
CA ALA A 38 13.52 6.98 6.16
C ALA A 38 14.60 7.19 7.24
N ASN A 39 15.08 6.10 7.85
CA ASN A 39 16.16 6.13 8.84
C ASN A 39 17.45 6.70 8.25
N GLN A 40 17.83 6.25 7.04
CA GLN A 40 19.05 6.71 6.36
C GLN A 40 19.00 8.19 5.98
N THR A 41 17.82 8.70 5.64
CA THR A 41 17.61 10.09 5.19
C THR A 41 17.23 11.05 6.31
N GLY A 42 17.10 10.56 7.55
CA GLY A 42 16.69 11.37 8.71
C GLY A 42 15.20 11.77 8.70
N VAL A 43 14.37 11.10 7.91
CA VAL A 43 12.93 11.35 7.86
C VAL A 43 12.24 10.65 9.04
N ASN A 44 11.54 11.42 9.87
CA ASN A 44 10.62 10.84 10.85
C ASN A 44 9.36 10.33 10.12
N LEU A 45 9.39 9.05 9.76
CA LEU A 45 8.33 8.41 8.98
C LEU A 45 6.98 8.44 9.71
N SER A 46 6.97 8.33 11.04
CA SER A 46 5.75 8.37 11.85
C SER A 46 5.05 9.74 11.78
N ASP A 47 5.81 10.82 11.97
CA ASP A 47 5.28 12.19 11.84
C ASP A 47 4.83 12.50 10.40
N ALA A 48 5.62 12.09 9.41
CA ALA A 48 5.27 12.25 8.00
C ALA A 48 3.97 11.53 7.64
N LEU A 49 3.79 10.30 8.13
CA LEU A 49 2.56 9.52 7.94
C LEU A 49 1.36 10.18 8.60
N ALA A 50 1.49 10.62 9.86
CA ALA A 50 0.42 11.30 10.60
C ALA A 50 -0.06 12.56 9.86
N LYS A 51 0.87 13.42 9.41
CA LYS A 51 0.55 14.61 8.61
C LYS A 51 -0.12 14.27 7.27
N ASN A 52 0.34 13.21 6.61
CA ASN A 52 -0.23 12.78 5.34
C ASN A 52 -1.68 12.31 5.49
N LEU A 53 -1.95 11.52 6.53
CA LEU A 53 -3.29 11.05 6.86
C LEU A 53 -4.21 12.22 7.18
N ALA A 54 -3.81 13.13 8.07
CA ALA A 54 -4.61 14.32 8.39
C ALA A 54 -4.95 15.15 7.14
N LYS A 55 -3.96 15.39 6.26
CA LYS A 55 -4.17 16.09 4.98
C LYS A 55 -5.17 15.38 4.08
N LYS A 56 -5.08 14.05 3.94
CA LYS A 56 -6.01 13.26 3.12
C LYS A 56 -7.40 13.23 3.72
N THR A 57 -7.54 13.06 5.03
CA THR A 57 -8.82 13.11 5.73
C THR A 57 -9.54 14.43 5.46
N MET A 58 -8.84 15.58 5.60
CA MET A 58 -9.44 16.88 5.29
C MET A 58 -9.80 17.02 3.79
N ARG A 59 -8.94 16.56 2.89
CA ARG A 59 -9.19 16.63 1.43
C ARG A 59 -10.38 15.76 1.01
N ASP A 60 -10.49 14.57 1.59
CA ASP A 60 -11.40 13.53 1.16
C ASP A 60 -12.72 13.52 1.96
N GLN A 61 -12.87 14.42 2.94
CA GLN A 61 -14.04 14.57 3.80
C GLN A 61 -15.37 14.57 3.02
N ASP A 62 -15.43 15.32 1.91
CA ASP A 62 -16.63 15.39 1.06
C ASP A 62 -16.43 14.74 -0.32
N ARG A 63 -15.23 14.24 -0.62
CA ARG A 63 -14.83 13.80 -1.98
C ARG A 63 -15.57 12.53 -2.45
N HIS A 64 -15.94 11.66 -1.52
CA HIS A 64 -16.55 10.37 -1.81
C HIS A 64 -17.99 10.24 -1.31
N ALA A 65 -18.49 11.22 -0.56
CA ALA A 65 -19.84 11.20 0.03
C ALA A 65 -20.97 11.05 -1.02
N GLY A 66 -20.73 11.45 -2.26
CA GLY A 66 -21.69 11.33 -3.38
C GLY A 66 -21.30 10.32 -4.46
N ASN A 67 -20.31 9.46 -4.26
CA ASN A 67 -19.86 8.53 -5.30
C ASN A 67 -20.67 7.21 -5.28
N ASP A 68 -21.61 7.07 -6.20
CA ASP A 68 -22.45 5.86 -6.32
C ASP A 68 -21.66 4.58 -6.64
N LYS A 69 -20.42 4.69 -7.14
CA LYS A 69 -19.54 3.51 -7.35
C LYS A 69 -18.95 2.96 -6.06
N LEU A 70 -19.05 3.69 -4.95
CA LEU A 70 -18.51 3.32 -3.63
C LEU A 70 -19.60 2.97 -2.60
N LYS A 71 -20.85 2.87 -3.05
CA LYS A 71 -21.97 2.32 -2.26
C LYS A 71 -22.07 0.81 -2.47
#